data_AF-A0A3D2MMR5-F1
#
_entry.id   AF-A0A3D2MMR5-F1
#
_cell.length_a   1.000
_cell.length_b   1.000
_cell.length_c   1.000
_cell.angle_alpha   90.00
_cell.angle_beta   90.00
_cell.angle_gamma   90.00
#
_symmetry.space_group_name_H-M   'P 1'
#
loop_
_entity.id
_entity.type
_entity.pdbx_description
1 polymer ?
#
loop_
_entity_poly.entity_id
_entity_poly.type
_entity_poly.pdbx_seq_one_letter_code
_entity_poly.pdbx_strand_id
1 'polypeptide(L)'
;QDLQKEYRRQRQMCIRDSPSWNVGVDYTTQLAHSADRDEVIALYQQAGLNLTQDMAALETAPRITADPQAVAYLNKYITLNGVLNIPVLTMHTTGDGIEVNQNEQAYASVVHSSGDTSLLRQVFVHRAGHCTFTPAETLTAFQTLIHRLDSGQWDDSTNPDLMNQEATAFGPNLNVLCTAGGINGSCSTLTPTPPAFFRFEPTLFLRPFPSHGLQ
;
A
#
# COMPACT_ATOMS: atom_id res chain seq x y z
N GLN A 1 -28.52 1.12 -18.66
CA GLN A 1 -27.76 1.66 -19.81
C GLN A 1 -26.76 2.74 -19.37
N ASP A 2 -27.03 3.49 -18.30
CA ASP A 2 -26.13 4.53 -17.77
C ASP A 2 -24.87 3.98 -17.08
N LEU A 3 -24.96 2.87 -16.33
CA LEU A 3 -23.79 2.22 -15.72
C LEU A 3 -22.73 1.76 -16.74
N GLN A 4 -23.17 1.28 -17.92
CA GLN A 4 -22.23 0.90 -18.98
C GLN A 4 -21.66 2.10 -19.74
N LYS A 5 -22.34 3.25 -19.74
CA LYS A 5 -21.79 4.51 -20.27
C LYS A 5 -20.75 5.07 -19.32
N GLU A 6 -21.03 5.07 -18.02
CA GLU A 6 -20.07 5.51 -17.00
C GLU A 6 -18.84 4.59 -16.99
N TYR A 7 -19.02 3.26 -17.00
CA TYR A 7 -17.90 2.31 -17.10
C TYR A 7 -17.04 2.51 -18.37
N ARG A 8 -17.66 2.81 -19.51
CA ARG A 8 -16.93 3.14 -20.74
C ARG A 8 -16.20 4.48 -20.64
N ARG A 9 -16.79 5.48 -19.98
CA ARG A 9 -16.17 6.79 -19.73
C ARG A 9 -14.96 6.68 -18.80
N GLN A 10 -15.08 5.89 -17.73
CA GLN A 10 -14.01 5.56 -16.80
C GLN A 10 -12.82 4.90 -17.50
N ARG A 11 -13.10 3.88 -18.33
CA ARG A 11 -12.06 3.26 -19.17
C ARG A 11 -11.45 4.22 -20.18
N GLN A 12 -12.25 5.09 -20.81
CA GLN A 12 -11.77 6.05 -21.81
C GLN A 12 -10.83 7.09 -21.18
N MET A 13 -11.08 7.52 -19.93
CA MET A 13 -10.19 8.38 -19.14
C MET A 13 -8.89 7.65 -18.78
N CYS A 14 -8.95 6.41 -18.28
CA CYS A 14 -7.75 5.63 -17.95
C CYS A 14 -6.86 5.30 -19.16
N ILE A 15 -7.40 5.31 -20.39
CA ILE A 15 -6.66 4.93 -21.61
C ILE A 15 -6.04 6.15 -22.32
N ARG A 16 -6.43 7.38 -22.00
CA ARG A 16 -5.90 8.60 -22.66
C ARG A 16 -5.22 9.60 -21.74
N ASP A 17 -5.62 9.68 -20.47
CA ASP A 17 -5.31 10.83 -19.63
C ASP A 17 -4.53 10.37 -18.40
N SER A 18 -3.23 10.68 -18.36
CA SER A 18 -2.33 10.25 -17.27
C SER A 18 -2.52 11.15 -16.04
N PRO A 19 -2.89 10.58 -14.88
CA PRO A 19 -2.93 11.31 -13.62
C PRO A 19 -1.55 11.49 -12.98
N SER A 20 -0.49 10.94 -13.59
CA SER A 20 0.87 10.95 -13.05
C SER A 20 1.68 12.15 -13.54
N TRP A 21 2.47 12.75 -12.66
CA TRP A 21 3.38 13.86 -12.97
C TRP A 21 4.71 13.74 -12.21
N ASN A 22 5.72 14.45 -12.71
CA ASN A 22 6.99 14.72 -12.01
C ASN A 22 7.37 16.22 -11.99
N VAL A 23 6.50 17.11 -12.47
CA VAL A 23 6.62 18.56 -12.21
C VAL A 23 6.60 18.81 -10.71
N GLY A 24 7.55 19.60 -10.20
CA GLY A 24 7.66 19.91 -8.77
C GLY A 24 8.26 18.78 -7.90
N VAL A 25 8.69 17.66 -8.50
CA VAL A 25 9.44 16.62 -7.80
C VAL A 25 10.92 16.99 -7.74
N ASP A 26 11.45 17.05 -6.52
CA ASP A 26 12.90 17.04 -6.24
C ASP A 26 13.32 15.61 -5.91
N TYR A 27 14.04 14.98 -6.83
CA TYR A 27 14.45 13.59 -6.71
C TYR A 27 15.55 13.43 -5.65
N THR A 28 16.38 14.45 -5.46
CA THR A 28 17.43 14.44 -4.43
C THR A 28 16.80 14.42 -3.04
N THR A 29 15.79 15.26 -2.81
CA THR A 29 15.01 15.28 -1.57
C THR A 29 14.24 13.98 -1.38
N GLN A 30 13.62 13.43 -2.44
CA GLN A 30 12.93 12.13 -2.34
C GLN A 30 13.87 11.00 -1.94
N LEU A 31 15.06 10.90 -2.55
CA LEU A 31 16.04 9.89 -2.17
C LEU A 31 16.55 10.12 -0.74
N ALA A 32 16.76 11.38 -0.33
CA ALA A 32 17.21 11.70 1.03
C ALA A 32 16.22 11.24 2.11
N HIS A 33 14.92 11.25 1.82
CA HIS A 33 13.87 10.81 2.74
C HIS A 33 13.47 9.33 2.56
N SER A 34 13.97 8.66 1.54
CA SER A 34 13.61 7.26 1.25
C SER A 34 14.08 6.31 2.34
N ALA A 35 13.22 5.35 2.70
CA ALA A 35 13.60 4.23 3.55
C ALA A 35 14.74 3.39 2.94
N ASP A 36 14.81 3.36 1.61
CA ASP A 36 15.76 2.54 0.85
C ASP A 36 17.06 3.30 0.51
N ARG A 37 17.23 4.53 1.03
CA ARG A 37 18.37 5.39 0.68
C ARG A 37 19.72 4.70 0.83
N ASP A 38 19.93 4.06 1.99
CA ASP A 38 21.22 3.45 2.31
C ASP A 38 21.47 2.20 1.46
N GLU A 39 20.41 1.45 1.12
CA GLU A 39 20.48 0.34 0.17
C GLU A 39 20.85 0.81 -1.24
N VAL A 40 20.21 1.88 -1.73
CA VAL A 40 20.55 2.49 -3.03
C VAL A 40 22.02 2.92 -3.05
N ILE A 41 22.51 3.60 -2.00
CA ILE A 41 23.91 4.03 -1.92
C ILE A 41 24.86 2.82 -1.96
N ALA A 42 24.58 1.79 -1.18
CA ALA A 42 25.40 0.58 -1.14
C ALA A 42 25.44 -0.14 -2.49
N LEU A 43 24.30 -0.27 -3.18
CA LEU A 43 24.21 -0.93 -4.49
C LEU A 43 24.94 -0.15 -5.58
N TYR A 44 24.86 1.18 -5.59
CA TYR A 44 25.63 2.01 -6.51
C TYR A 44 27.15 1.87 -6.29
N GLN A 45 27.59 1.87 -5.03
CA GLN A 45 28.99 1.65 -4.67
C GLN A 45 29.48 0.28 -5.12
N GLN A 46 28.69 -0.78 -4.89
CA GLN A 46 29.02 -2.13 -5.31
C GLN A 46 29.10 -2.28 -6.83
N ALA A 47 28.23 -1.60 -7.56
CA ALA A 47 28.20 -1.63 -9.02
C ALA A 47 29.26 -0.72 -9.68
N GLY A 48 29.95 0.13 -8.91
CA GLY A 48 30.87 1.14 -9.45
C GLY A 48 30.17 2.23 -10.27
N LEU A 49 28.88 2.47 -10.00
CA LEU A 49 28.07 3.49 -10.69
C LEU A 49 28.12 4.83 -9.96
N ASN A 50 27.79 5.91 -10.65
CA ASN A 50 27.83 7.27 -10.10
C ASN A 50 26.41 7.77 -9.76
N LEU A 51 26.02 7.59 -8.49
CA LEU A 51 24.70 8.02 -8.00
C LEU A 51 24.47 9.52 -8.23
N THR A 52 25.46 10.37 -7.96
CA THR A 52 25.34 11.83 -8.16
C THR A 52 25.06 12.18 -9.63
N GLN A 53 25.70 11.48 -10.57
CA GLN A 53 25.47 11.67 -12.00
C GLN A 53 24.04 11.27 -12.39
N ASP A 54 23.55 10.13 -11.91
CA ASP A 54 22.21 9.66 -12.25
C ASP A 54 21.12 10.53 -11.59
N MET A 55 21.37 11.04 -10.37
CA MET A 55 20.49 12.04 -9.76
C MET A 55 20.44 13.34 -10.58
N ALA A 56 21.58 13.82 -11.09
CA ALA A 56 21.61 14.98 -11.98
C ALA A 56 20.88 14.72 -13.30
N ALA A 57 20.97 13.50 -13.84
CA ALA A 57 20.21 13.10 -15.02
C ALA A 57 18.69 13.13 -14.75
N LEU A 58 18.23 12.62 -13.60
CA LEU A 58 16.82 12.69 -13.20
C LEU A 58 16.32 14.14 -13.08
N GLU A 59 17.12 15.05 -12.52
CA GLU A 59 16.71 16.45 -12.38
C GLU A 59 16.55 17.19 -13.72
N THR A 60 17.30 16.77 -14.74
CA THR A 60 17.21 17.33 -16.10
C THR A 60 16.24 16.59 -17.02
N ALA A 61 15.65 15.49 -16.54
CA ALA A 61 14.69 14.73 -17.31
C ALA A 61 13.44 15.57 -17.67
N PRO A 62 12.77 15.25 -18.80
CA PRO A 62 11.54 15.93 -19.18
C PRO A 62 10.52 15.95 -18.04
N ARG A 63 9.93 17.13 -17.81
CA ARG A 63 8.87 17.31 -16.83
C ARG A 63 7.52 17.05 -17.48
N ILE A 64 6.79 16.11 -16.91
CA ILE A 64 5.47 15.64 -17.32
C ILE A 64 4.47 16.24 -16.35
N THR A 65 3.51 16.99 -16.88
CA THR A 65 2.34 17.48 -16.17
C THR A 65 1.22 16.45 -16.27
N ALA A 66 0.47 16.25 -15.19
CA ALA A 66 -0.71 15.39 -15.21
C ALA A 66 -1.88 16.06 -15.94
N ASP A 67 -2.81 15.26 -16.45
CA ASP A 67 -4.09 15.77 -16.93
C ASP A 67 -4.94 16.24 -15.72
N PRO A 68 -5.31 17.54 -15.62
CA PRO A 68 -6.12 18.04 -14.51
C PRO A 68 -7.47 17.34 -14.36
N GLN A 69 -8.09 16.88 -15.46
CA GLN A 69 -9.36 16.15 -15.42
C GLN A 69 -9.17 14.74 -14.85
N ALA A 70 -8.07 14.07 -15.20
CA ALA A 70 -7.72 12.77 -14.62
C ALA A 70 -7.45 12.90 -13.11
N VAL A 71 -6.70 13.92 -12.70
CA VAL A 71 -6.44 14.22 -11.28
C VAL A 71 -7.74 14.52 -10.53
N ALA A 72 -8.61 15.38 -11.08
CA ALA A 72 -9.90 15.70 -10.47
C ALA A 72 -10.81 14.46 -10.36
N TYR A 73 -10.79 13.57 -11.35
CA TYR A 73 -11.52 12.30 -11.31
C TYR A 73 -10.99 11.40 -10.19
N LEU A 74 -9.68 11.18 -10.10
CA LEU A 74 -9.09 10.37 -9.02
C LEU A 74 -9.41 10.96 -7.65
N ASN A 75 -9.25 12.27 -7.47
CA ASN A 75 -9.55 12.95 -6.21
C ASN A 75 -11.01 12.80 -5.78
N LYS A 76 -11.94 12.76 -6.73
CA LYS A 76 -13.37 12.64 -6.43
C LYS A 76 -13.80 11.20 -6.11
N TYR A 77 -13.20 10.20 -6.76
CA TYR A 77 -13.76 8.84 -6.77
C TYR A 77 -12.81 7.76 -6.24
N ILE A 78 -11.51 8.03 -6.13
CA ILE A 78 -10.48 7.02 -5.83
C ILE A 78 -9.65 7.41 -4.61
N THR A 79 -9.29 8.68 -4.45
CA THR A 79 -8.47 9.15 -3.33
C THR A 79 -9.20 8.97 -2.00
N LEU A 80 -8.56 8.27 -1.06
CA LEU A 80 -9.07 8.10 0.30
C LEU A 80 -8.91 9.42 1.06
N ASN A 81 -10.02 10.02 1.47
CA ASN A 81 -10.04 11.32 2.17
C ASN A 81 -9.94 11.21 3.69
N GLY A 82 -9.95 9.99 4.24
CA GLY A 82 -9.85 9.72 5.66
C GLY A 82 -11.14 9.84 6.47
N VAL A 83 -12.26 10.22 5.85
CA VAL A 83 -13.56 10.30 6.54
C VAL A 83 -14.18 8.91 6.59
N LEU A 84 -14.26 8.33 7.79
CA LEU A 84 -14.73 6.96 8.00
C LEU A 84 -16.06 6.94 8.75
N ASN A 85 -17.04 6.22 8.22
CA ASN A 85 -18.33 5.99 8.89
C ASN A 85 -18.48 4.55 9.43
N ILE A 86 -17.51 3.69 9.13
CA ILE A 86 -17.47 2.28 9.52
C ILE A 86 -16.04 1.91 9.91
N PRO A 87 -15.85 0.87 10.75
CA PRO A 87 -14.51 0.34 11.01
C PRO A 87 -13.84 -0.16 9.73
N VAL A 88 -12.56 0.15 9.58
CA VAL A 88 -11.70 -0.27 8.47
C VAL A 88 -10.46 -0.94 9.05
N LEU A 89 -10.18 -2.15 8.59
CA LEU A 89 -8.93 -2.86 8.82
C LEU A 89 -8.18 -2.96 7.49
N THR A 90 -6.95 -2.43 7.42
CA THR A 90 -6.06 -2.65 6.27
C THR A 90 -5.00 -3.70 6.63
N MET A 91 -4.54 -4.43 5.62
CA MET A 91 -3.48 -5.44 5.75
C MET A 91 -2.50 -5.29 4.59
N HIS A 92 -1.21 -5.20 4.89
CA HIS A 92 -0.16 -4.94 3.89
C HIS A 92 1.09 -5.80 4.16
N THR A 93 1.70 -6.35 3.11
CA THR A 93 3.04 -6.96 3.17
C THR A 93 4.12 -5.88 3.22
N THR A 94 5.17 -6.07 4.03
CA THR A 94 6.20 -5.03 4.14
C THR A 94 7.23 -5.02 3.03
N GLY A 95 7.34 -6.11 2.26
CA GLY A 95 8.16 -6.18 1.05
C GLY A 95 7.33 -6.15 -0.24
N ASP A 96 6.23 -5.38 -0.25
CA ASP A 96 5.42 -5.15 -1.43
C ASP A 96 6.18 -4.28 -2.45
N GLY A 97 6.41 -4.84 -3.65
CA GLY A 97 7.13 -4.16 -4.73
C GLY A 97 6.23 -3.47 -5.76
N ILE A 98 4.91 -3.52 -5.57
CA ILE A 98 3.93 -2.87 -6.46
C ILE A 98 3.34 -1.65 -5.77
N GLU A 99 2.85 -1.83 -4.53
CA GLU A 99 2.28 -0.77 -3.71
C GLU A 99 3.19 -0.53 -2.51
N VAL A 100 3.68 0.69 -2.35
CA VAL A 100 4.59 0.99 -1.24
C VAL A 100 3.81 1.09 0.08
N ASN A 101 4.33 0.46 1.14
CA ASN A 101 3.65 0.41 2.45
C ASN A 101 3.43 1.80 3.08
N GLN A 102 4.16 2.83 2.65
CA GLN A 102 3.95 4.22 3.06
C GLN A 102 2.58 4.78 2.62
N ASN A 103 1.89 4.15 1.67
CA ASN A 103 0.48 4.46 1.38
C ASN A 103 -0.41 4.28 2.63
N GLU A 104 -0.11 3.29 3.47
CA GLU A 104 -0.81 3.07 4.74
C GLU A 104 -0.59 4.24 5.70
N GLN A 105 0.65 4.75 5.79
CA GLN A 105 0.96 5.92 6.60
C GLN A 105 0.22 7.18 6.11
N ALA A 106 0.15 7.39 4.79
CA ALA A 106 -0.60 8.49 4.21
C ALA A 106 -2.10 8.40 4.52
N TYR A 107 -2.69 7.21 4.41
CA TYR A 107 -4.09 6.99 4.75
C TYR A 107 -4.36 7.22 6.24
N ALA A 108 -3.49 6.70 7.12
CA ALA A 108 -3.60 6.95 8.56
C ALA A 108 -3.53 8.45 8.91
N SER A 109 -2.71 9.22 8.21
CA SER A 109 -2.58 10.68 8.40
C SER A 109 -3.88 11.42 8.08
N VAL A 110 -4.54 11.11 6.96
CA VAL A 110 -5.82 11.76 6.61
C VAL A 110 -6.98 11.29 7.49
N VAL A 111 -6.98 10.03 7.93
CA VAL A 111 -7.94 9.52 8.93
C VAL A 111 -7.76 10.22 10.27
N HIS A 112 -6.52 10.38 10.72
CA HIS A 112 -6.21 11.12 11.94
C HIS A 112 -6.66 12.57 11.85
N SER A 113 -6.38 13.24 10.74
CA SER A 113 -6.80 14.62 10.49
C SER A 113 -8.34 14.78 10.44
N SER A 114 -9.06 13.71 10.07
CA SER A 114 -10.52 13.67 10.06
C SER A 114 -11.14 13.35 11.43
N GLY A 115 -10.33 12.97 12.43
CA GLY A 115 -10.79 12.59 13.77
C GLY A 115 -11.22 11.13 13.92
N ASP A 116 -11.02 10.32 12.89
CA ASP A 116 -11.58 8.96 12.79
C ASP A 116 -10.57 7.85 13.15
N THR A 117 -9.49 8.16 13.88
CA THR A 117 -8.42 7.20 14.25
C THR A 117 -8.95 5.96 14.99
N SER A 118 -10.08 6.08 15.70
CA SER A 118 -10.71 4.93 16.38
C SER A 118 -11.35 3.91 15.44
N LEU A 119 -11.59 4.29 14.18
CA LEU A 119 -12.20 3.46 13.14
C LEU A 119 -11.16 2.79 12.23
N LEU A 120 -9.89 3.20 12.25
CA LEU A 120 -8.84 2.57 11.46
C LEU A 120 -7.94 1.67 12.32
N ARG A 121 -7.69 0.46 11.83
CA ARG A 121 -6.53 -0.35 12.22
C ARG A 121 -5.78 -0.82 10.98
N GLN A 122 -4.48 -0.92 11.11
CA GLN A 122 -3.59 -1.35 10.04
C GLN A 122 -2.71 -2.46 10.60
N VAL A 123 -2.69 -3.61 9.93
CA VAL A 123 -1.89 -4.76 10.32
C VAL A 123 -0.91 -5.09 9.21
N PHE A 124 0.26 -5.59 9.59
CA PHE A 124 1.34 -5.83 8.64
C PHE A 124 1.82 -7.25 8.72
N VAL A 125 2.14 -7.82 7.56
CA VAL A 125 2.72 -9.15 7.43
C VAL A 125 4.15 -9.01 6.91
N HIS A 126 5.11 -9.57 7.64
CA HIS A 126 6.52 -9.51 7.28
C HIS A 126 6.83 -10.48 6.15
N ARG A 127 6.60 -10.03 4.90
CA ARG A 127 6.81 -10.86 3.72
C ARG A 127 7.10 -10.03 2.47
N ALA A 128 7.84 -10.62 1.55
CA ALA A 128 8.05 -10.08 0.20
C ALA A 128 6.86 -10.43 -0.72
N GLY A 129 6.56 -9.52 -1.65
CA GLY A 129 5.55 -9.68 -2.69
C GLY A 129 4.23 -8.96 -2.39
N HIS A 130 3.54 -8.55 -3.46
CA HIS A 130 2.26 -7.84 -3.38
C HIS A 130 1.14 -8.76 -2.88
N CYS A 131 0.41 -8.32 -1.87
CA CYS A 131 -0.69 -9.09 -1.26
C CYS A 131 -0.36 -10.55 -0.94
N THR A 132 0.91 -10.84 -0.61
CA THR A 132 1.37 -12.22 -0.39
C THR A 132 0.99 -12.65 1.03
N PHE A 133 -0.29 -12.97 1.24
CA PHE A 133 -0.85 -13.42 2.52
C PHE A 133 -1.25 -14.90 2.44
N THR A 134 -1.14 -15.62 3.55
CA THR A 134 -1.74 -16.96 3.63
C THR A 134 -3.28 -16.84 3.74
N PRO A 135 -4.03 -17.88 3.34
CA PRO A 135 -5.46 -17.96 3.66
C PRO A 135 -5.75 -17.79 5.14
N ALA A 136 -4.90 -18.35 6.02
CA ALA A 136 -5.04 -18.19 7.46
C ALA A 136 -4.90 -16.73 7.92
N GLU A 137 -3.89 -15.99 7.44
CA GLU A 137 -3.72 -14.57 7.76
C GLU A 137 -4.92 -13.73 7.27
N THR A 138 -5.44 -14.03 6.08
CA THR A 138 -6.62 -13.36 5.53
C THR A 138 -7.87 -13.61 6.39
N LEU A 139 -8.08 -14.86 6.83
CA LEU A 139 -9.19 -15.21 7.71
C LEU A 139 -9.06 -14.57 9.08
N THR A 140 -7.86 -14.54 9.65
CA THR A 140 -7.57 -13.86 10.92
C THR A 140 -7.90 -12.36 10.80
N ALA A 141 -7.40 -11.67 9.79
CA ALA A 141 -7.73 -10.25 9.58
C ALA A 141 -9.24 -10.02 9.40
N PHE A 142 -9.93 -10.91 8.67
CA PHE A 142 -11.38 -10.84 8.55
C PHE A 142 -12.09 -11.03 9.89
N GLN A 143 -11.69 -12.02 10.69
CA GLN A 143 -12.24 -12.26 12.03
C GLN A 143 -11.97 -11.10 12.98
N THR A 144 -10.81 -10.45 12.90
CA THR A 144 -10.50 -9.22 13.63
C THR A 144 -11.49 -8.09 13.29
N LEU A 145 -11.83 -7.92 12.02
CA LEU A 145 -12.84 -6.93 11.62
C LEU A 145 -14.24 -7.30 12.14
N ILE A 146 -14.61 -8.58 12.10
CA ILE A 146 -15.88 -9.05 12.67
C ILE A 146 -15.93 -8.81 14.18
N HIS A 147 -14.86 -9.11 14.93
CA HIS A 147 -14.75 -8.79 16.35
C HIS A 147 -15.00 -7.31 16.62
N ARG A 148 -14.43 -6.42 15.80
CA ARG A 148 -14.64 -4.98 15.92
C ARG A 148 -16.09 -4.54 15.71
N LEU A 149 -16.78 -5.20 14.79
CA LEU A 149 -18.19 -4.94 14.48
C LEU A 149 -19.10 -5.45 15.59
N ASP A 150 -18.81 -6.63 16.14
CA ASP A 150 -19.64 -7.29 17.17
C ASP A 150 -19.45 -6.65 18.56
N SER A 151 -18.20 -6.36 18.94
CA SER A 151 -17.87 -5.83 20.27
C SER A 151 -17.90 -4.31 20.36
N GLY A 152 -17.79 -3.63 19.22
CA GLY A 152 -17.63 -2.18 19.19
C GLY A 152 -16.23 -1.70 19.66
N GLN A 153 -15.25 -2.58 19.83
CA GLN A 153 -13.86 -2.24 20.19
C GLN A 153 -12.86 -3.08 19.39
N TRP A 154 -11.63 -2.56 19.24
CA TRP A 154 -10.53 -3.34 18.65
C TRP A 154 -9.82 -4.20 19.71
N ASP A 155 -9.77 -3.74 20.96
CA ASP A 155 -9.04 -4.40 22.05
C ASP A 155 -7.61 -4.82 21.63
N ASP A 156 -7.16 -5.99 22.08
CA ASP A 156 -5.90 -6.60 21.67
C ASP A 156 -6.03 -7.44 20.38
N SER A 157 -7.17 -7.40 19.68
CA SER A 157 -7.43 -8.27 18.51
C SER A 157 -6.53 -7.96 17.31
N THR A 158 -5.79 -6.85 17.35
CA THR A 158 -4.76 -6.49 16.37
C THR A 158 -3.33 -6.66 16.91
N ASN A 159 -3.16 -7.33 18.05
CA ASN A 159 -1.84 -7.71 18.55
C ASN A 159 -1.23 -8.77 17.62
N PRO A 160 -0.04 -8.54 17.04
CA PRO A 160 0.56 -9.48 16.10
C PRO A 160 0.74 -10.90 16.62
N ASP A 161 1.08 -11.07 17.91
CA ASP A 161 1.29 -12.40 18.50
C ASP A 161 -0.02 -13.18 18.60
N LEU A 162 -1.10 -12.50 18.98
CA LEU A 162 -2.44 -13.10 19.04
C LEU A 162 -2.93 -13.44 17.63
N MET A 163 -2.75 -12.54 16.66
CA MET A 163 -3.11 -12.80 15.27
C MET A 163 -2.31 -13.98 14.68
N ASN A 164 -1.01 -14.09 14.98
CA ASN A 164 -0.19 -15.23 14.57
C ASN A 164 -0.66 -16.54 15.22
N GLN A 165 -1.06 -16.49 16.50
CA GLN A 165 -1.62 -17.65 17.20
C GLN A 165 -2.93 -18.11 16.56
N GLU A 166 -3.86 -17.19 16.28
CA GLU A 166 -5.12 -17.46 15.60
C GLU A 166 -4.90 -18.02 14.20
N ALA A 167 -4.03 -17.38 13.41
CA ALA A 167 -3.68 -17.84 12.07
C ALA A 167 -3.08 -19.26 12.10
N THR A 168 -2.20 -19.54 13.06
CA THR A 168 -1.60 -20.88 13.24
C THR A 168 -2.68 -21.93 13.56
N ALA A 169 -3.70 -21.57 14.35
CA ALA A 169 -4.76 -22.48 14.77
C ALA A 169 -5.64 -22.99 13.61
N PHE A 170 -5.68 -22.29 12.48
CA PHE A 170 -6.32 -22.79 11.25
C PHE A 170 -5.61 -24.00 10.62
N GLY A 171 -4.39 -24.30 11.07
CA GLY A 171 -3.65 -25.49 10.70
C GLY A 171 -2.90 -25.39 9.37
N PRO A 172 -2.19 -26.46 8.99
CA PRO A 172 -1.21 -26.42 7.91
C PRO A 172 -1.83 -26.27 6.52
N ASN A 173 -3.11 -26.61 6.34
CA ASN A 173 -3.77 -26.49 5.03
C ASN A 173 -4.09 -25.04 4.64
N LEU A 174 -4.16 -24.13 5.63
CA LEU A 174 -4.43 -22.71 5.41
C LEU A 174 -3.19 -21.83 5.66
N ASN A 175 -2.17 -22.38 6.30
CA ASN A 175 -0.85 -21.77 6.45
C ASN A 175 0.07 -22.21 5.30
N VAL A 176 -0.33 -21.84 4.09
CA VAL A 176 0.38 -22.10 2.84
C VAL A 176 0.38 -20.86 1.98
N LEU A 177 1.45 -20.71 1.20
CA LEU A 177 1.47 -19.79 0.08
C LEU A 177 1.57 -20.56 -1.21
N CYS A 178 1.02 -19.95 -2.24
CA CYS A 178 1.27 -20.39 -3.58
C CYS A 178 2.58 -19.79 -4.11
N THR A 179 3.61 -20.60 -4.31
CA THR A 179 4.89 -20.15 -4.87
C THR A 179 4.99 -20.54 -6.34
N ALA A 180 4.83 -19.52 -7.20
CA ALA A 180 5.03 -19.45 -8.66
C ALA A 180 4.68 -20.67 -9.54
N GLY A 181 3.60 -20.50 -10.31
CA GLY A 181 3.35 -21.19 -11.59
C GLY A 181 2.81 -20.24 -12.66
N GLY A 182 3.58 -19.24 -13.10
CA GLY A 182 3.36 -18.50 -14.36
C GLY A 182 2.43 -17.27 -14.34
N ILE A 183 2.46 -16.52 -15.44
CA ILE A 183 1.89 -15.16 -15.72
C ILE A 183 0.33 -15.09 -15.65
N ASN A 184 -0.33 -16.16 -15.17
CA ASN A 184 -1.79 -16.27 -15.11
C ASN A 184 -2.33 -16.68 -13.72
N GLY A 185 -1.51 -16.58 -12.66
CA GLY A 185 -1.97 -16.85 -11.29
C GLY A 185 -2.28 -18.32 -10.97
N SER A 186 -1.84 -19.26 -11.83
CA SER A 186 -1.99 -20.69 -11.55
C SER A 186 -1.07 -21.13 -10.42
N CYS A 187 -1.65 -21.85 -9.46
CA CYS A 187 -0.88 -22.39 -8.36
C CYS A 187 -0.22 -23.72 -8.71
N SER A 188 1.11 -23.75 -8.67
CA SER A 188 1.93 -24.94 -8.97
C SER A 188 2.31 -25.71 -7.71
N THR A 189 2.69 -25.00 -6.66
CA THR A 189 3.18 -25.58 -5.41
C THR A 189 2.64 -24.81 -4.22
N LEU A 190 1.99 -25.54 -3.32
CA LEU A 190 1.64 -25.03 -2.00
C LEU A 190 2.84 -25.22 -1.08
N THR A 191 3.42 -24.11 -0.64
CA THR A 191 4.55 -24.10 0.27
C THR A 191 4.05 -23.79 1.67
N PRO A 192 4.23 -24.71 2.65
CA PRO A 192 3.93 -24.43 4.05
C PRO A 192 4.59 -23.14 4.48
N THR A 193 3.79 -22.20 4.99
CA THR A 193 4.24 -20.86 5.34
C THR A 193 3.58 -20.46 6.65
N PRO A 194 4.36 -20.24 7.72
CA PRO A 194 3.81 -19.76 8.98
C PRO A 194 3.26 -18.33 8.83
N PRO A 195 2.30 -17.93 9.67
CA PRO A 195 1.85 -16.55 9.72
C PRO A 195 2.98 -15.65 10.20
N ALA A 196 2.99 -14.41 9.72
CA ALA A 196 4.06 -13.45 9.97
C ALA A 196 3.55 -12.05 10.27
N PHE A 197 2.42 -11.93 10.98
CA PHE A 197 2.00 -10.63 11.52
C PHE A 197 3.09 -10.06 12.42
N PHE A 198 3.35 -8.77 12.31
CA PHE A 198 4.32 -8.10 13.18
C PHE A 198 3.98 -6.62 13.36
N ARG A 199 4.62 -6.02 14.37
CA ARG A 199 4.53 -4.57 14.60
C ARG A 199 5.42 -3.86 13.58
N PHE A 200 4.81 -3.03 12.77
CA PHE A 200 5.49 -2.25 11.75
C PHE A 200 4.89 -0.85 11.67
N GLU A 201 5.76 0.14 11.50
CA GLU A 201 5.38 1.53 11.26
C GLU A 201 6.03 1.96 9.95
N PRO A 202 5.26 2.12 8.86
CA PRO A 202 5.81 2.60 7.60
C PRO A 202 6.40 3.99 7.77
N THR A 203 7.45 4.30 7.00
CA THR A 203 7.99 5.66 6.94
C THR A 203 7.00 6.62 6.27
N LEU A 204 7.32 7.91 6.27
CA LEU A 204 6.47 8.91 5.63
C LEU A 204 6.35 8.65 4.12
N PHE A 205 5.14 8.83 3.60
CA PHE A 205 4.94 8.84 2.16
C PHE A 205 5.66 10.04 1.52
N LEU A 206 6.50 9.76 0.53
CA LEU A 206 7.45 10.73 -0.01
C LEU A 206 6.87 11.72 -1.02
N ARG A 207 5.61 11.52 -1.46
CA ARG A 207 4.94 12.54 -2.27
C ARG A 207 4.14 13.50 -1.40
N PRO A 208 4.24 14.82 -1.65
CA PRO A 208 3.35 15.78 -1.03
C PRO A 208 1.90 15.44 -1.41
N PHE A 209 1.11 15.05 -0.42
CA PHE A 209 -0.34 15.19 -0.51
C PHE A 209 -0.65 16.62 -0.07
N PRO A 210 -1.19 17.50 -0.94
CA PRO A 210 -1.83 18.69 -0.43
C PRO A 210 -3.01 18.21 0.43
N SER A 211 -2.85 18.31 1.75
CA SER A 211 -3.85 17.82 2.71
C SER A 211 -5.15 18.61 2.62
N HIS A 212 -5.17 19.75 1.93
CA HIS A 212 -6.37 20.45 1.51
C HIS A 212 -6.31 20.70 0.01
N GLY A 213 -7.43 20.47 -0.67
CA GLY A 213 -7.55 20.39 -2.12
C GLY A 213 -6.78 21.47 -2.88
N LEU A 214 -6.25 21.07 -4.02
CA LEU A 214 -5.83 21.96 -5.10
C LEU A 214 -7.00 22.93 -5.37
N GLN A 215 -6.91 24.15 -4.82
CA GLN A 215 -7.63 25.32 -5.31
C GLN A 215 -6.77 26.04 -6.33
#